data_AF-A0A9Q3I4L4-F1
#
_entry.id   AF-A0A9Q3I4L4-F1
#
_cell.length_a   1.000
_cell.length_b   1.000
_cell.length_c   1.000
_cell.angle_alpha   90.00
_cell.angle_beta   90.00
_cell.angle_gamma   90.00
#
_symmetry.space_group_name_H-M   'P 1'
#
loop_
_entity.id
_entity.type
_entity.pdbx_description
1 polymer ?
#
loop_
_entity_poly.entity_id
_entity_poly.type
_entity_poly.pdbx_seq_one_letter_code
_entity_poly.pdbx_strand_id
1 'polypeptide(L)'
;MPLNIVTSIATFYLALKSFEWATLKRSNQLSNLKKIKKNLYIWESHPQIHHQNQNQNQNQQNQNQNQQTQNQSNSNLNLIWWSIWQITSLRGLRFDWSPKIPCQNYNQIYLLKRIFLTKLLGFITTALIVTIRDSKSSRSSLALLNLLHLPNNSILLNIFAELIYTLAFGIHVASSMDNKVTLIILLNHFLYKSCLHLSLPNPICDYLNPLHWPLFYHDPHLSSNLADFWGKRWHQILRQVFKQGGKFFSKLASILDTSSNSQKIASLFGTFFFSALLHEYIFWTSLRPQNSSFSTLFQILPGSLIFFILQPIGILLEPYLIPLIPKKLGGGTLWTGLFLLSTATLFRRHWISVGHYDHQFPPLSNWNWKFILGTI
;
A
#
# COMPACT_ATOMS: atom_id res chain seq x y z
N MET A 1 17.33 1.16 -8.26
CA MET A 1 16.61 0.07 -7.57
C MET A 1 16.97 -1.22 -8.29
N PRO A 2 17.36 -2.31 -7.62
CA PRO A 2 17.54 -3.58 -8.32
C PRO A 2 16.21 -3.92 -9.00
N LEU A 3 16.27 -4.22 -10.31
CA LEU A 3 15.13 -4.58 -11.17
C LEU A 3 14.18 -5.57 -10.46
N ASN A 4 14.76 -6.41 -9.60
CA ASN A 4 14.11 -7.44 -8.80
C ASN A 4 12.98 -6.92 -7.90
N ILE A 5 13.11 -5.78 -7.20
CA ILE A 5 12.04 -5.34 -6.27
C ILE A 5 10.74 -5.01 -7.02
N VAL A 6 10.85 -4.28 -8.13
CA VAL A 6 9.68 -3.89 -8.92
C VAL A 6 9.04 -5.13 -9.54
N THR A 7 9.86 -6.02 -10.10
CA THR A 7 9.38 -7.29 -10.65
C THR A 7 8.69 -8.14 -9.58
N SER A 8 9.25 -8.26 -8.38
CA SER A 8 8.67 -9.04 -7.28
C SER A 8 7.36 -8.46 -6.75
N ILE A 9 7.26 -7.14 -6.63
CA ILE A 9 5.99 -6.50 -6.29
C ILE A 9 4.97 -6.78 -7.39
N ALA A 10 5.35 -6.67 -8.66
CA ALA A 10 4.47 -6.92 -9.80
C ALA A 10 4.00 -8.38 -9.86
N THR A 11 4.89 -9.36 -9.72
CA THR A 11 4.54 -10.80 -9.75
C THR A 11 3.62 -11.17 -8.59
N PHE A 12 3.92 -10.70 -7.38
CA PHE A 12 3.09 -10.96 -6.21
C PHE A 12 1.71 -10.29 -6.35
N TYR A 13 1.69 -9.05 -6.83
CA TYR A 13 0.45 -8.34 -7.10
C TYR A 13 -0.41 -9.06 -8.16
N LEU A 14 0.20 -9.56 -9.25
CA LEU A 14 -0.49 -10.35 -10.27
C LEU A 14 -1.07 -11.64 -9.68
N ALA A 15 -0.32 -12.35 -8.84
CA ALA A 15 -0.80 -13.56 -8.17
C ALA A 15 -2.05 -13.27 -7.31
N LEU A 16 -2.06 -12.17 -6.56
CA LEU A 16 -3.22 -11.74 -5.77
C LEU A 16 -4.40 -11.30 -6.64
N LYS A 17 -4.13 -10.68 -7.78
CA LYS A 17 -5.17 -10.36 -8.75
C LYS A 17 -5.81 -11.63 -9.29
N SER A 18 -5.05 -12.69 -9.53
CA SER A 18 -5.62 -13.99 -9.89
C SER A 18 -6.55 -14.55 -8.79
N PHE A 19 -6.19 -14.39 -7.51
CA PHE A 19 -7.10 -14.74 -6.40
C PHE A 19 -8.35 -13.85 -6.33
N GLU A 20 -8.20 -12.55 -6.56
CA GLU A 20 -9.34 -11.64 -6.67
C GLU A 20 -10.27 -12.08 -7.81
N TRP A 21 -9.73 -12.45 -8.98
CA TRP A 21 -10.52 -12.95 -10.11
C TRP A 21 -11.29 -14.21 -9.78
N ALA A 22 -10.64 -15.19 -9.15
CA ALA A 22 -11.30 -16.44 -8.75
C ALA A 22 -12.45 -16.23 -7.75
N THR A 23 -12.47 -15.09 -7.05
CA THR A 23 -13.46 -14.78 -6.01
C THR A 23 -14.52 -13.75 -6.43
N LEU A 24 -14.33 -13.09 -7.58
CA LEU A 24 -15.31 -12.15 -8.12
C LEU A 24 -16.53 -12.89 -8.68
N LYS A 25 -17.64 -12.85 -7.93
CA LYS A 25 -18.94 -13.38 -8.37
C LYS A 25 -19.73 -12.44 -9.31
N ARG A 26 -19.31 -11.17 -9.45
CA ARG A 26 -20.04 -10.16 -10.25
C ARG A 26 -19.44 -10.05 -11.65
N SER A 27 -20.26 -10.28 -12.67
CA SER A 27 -19.94 -9.98 -14.06
C SER A 27 -19.85 -8.47 -14.27
N ASN A 28 -18.81 -8.03 -14.99
CA ASN A 28 -18.60 -6.80 -15.80
C ASN A 28 -19.30 -5.45 -15.46
N GLN A 29 -19.99 -5.32 -14.32
CA GLN A 29 -20.70 -4.11 -13.94
C GLN A 29 -19.71 -3.15 -13.30
N LEU A 30 -19.19 -2.31 -14.17
CA LEU A 30 -18.36 -1.20 -13.81
C LEU A 30 -19.24 -0.12 -13.14
N SER A 31 -18.90 0.32 -11.93
CA SER A 31 -19.64 1.41 -11.25
C SER A 31 -19.49 2.76 -11.98
N ASN A 32 -20.40 3.71 -11.70
CA ASN A 32 -20.36 5.05 -12.30
C ASN A 32 -19.92 6.10 -11.28
N LEU A 33 -19.13 7.07 -11.72
CA LEU A 33 -18.65 8.17 -10.89
C LEU A 33 -19.72 9.26 -10.81
N LYS A 34 -20.21 9.55 -9.60
CA LYS A 34 -21.19 10.61 -9.35
C LYS A 34 -20.58 11.74 -8.54
N LYS A 35 -20.81 12.96 -8.98
CA LYS A 35 -20.43 14.18 -8.25
C LYS A 35 -21.51 14.49 -7.22
N ILE A 36 -21.14 14.67 -5.94
CA ILE A 36 -22.09 14.93 -4.85
C ILE A 36 -21.97 16.36 -4.31
N LYS A 37 -20.76 16.91 -4.26
CA LYS A 37 -20.48 18.31 -3.87
C LYS A 37 -19.32 18.88 -4.70
N LYS A 38 -19.08 20.19 -4.64
CA LYS A 38 -17.94 20.85 -5.32
C LYS A 38 -16.65 20.12 -4.96
N ASN A 39 -16.03 19.48 -5.96
CA ASN A 39 -14.81 18.65 -5.87
C ASN A 39 -14.93 17.30 -5.13
N LEU A 40 -16.14 16.84 -4.80
CA LEU A 40 -16.37 15.55 -4.13
C LEU A 40 -17.10 14.58 -5.07
N TYR A 41 -16.48 13.43 -5.33
CA TYR A 41 -17.03 12.38 -6.18
C TYR A 41 -17.12 11.06 -5.42
N ILE A 42 -18.17 10.28 -5.66
CA ILE A 42 -18.40 8.97 -5.07
C ILE A 42 -18.82 7.98 -6.17
N TRP A 43 -18.40 6.73 -6.05
CA TRP A 43 -18.84 5.65 -6.93
C TRP A 43 -20.21 5.11 -6.48
N GLU A 44 -21.16 5.06 -7.41
CA GLU A 44 -22.43 4.36 -7.21
C GLU A 44 -22.39 3.04 -7.97
N SER A 45 -22.60 1.94 -7.23
CA SER A 45 -22.89 0.64 -7.84
C SER A 45 -24.18 0.75 -8.64
N HIS A 46 -24.23 0.16 -9.84
CA HIS A 46 -25.47 0.12 -10.62
C HIS A 46 -26.61 -0.45 -9.76
N PRO A 47 -27.80 0.18 -9.76
CA PRO A 47 -28.97 -0.44 -9.15
C PRO A 47 -29.17 -1.79 -9.84
N GLN A 48 -29.39 -2.84 -9.04
CA GLN A 48 -29.75 -4.15 -9.59
C GLN A 48 -30.96 -3.93 -10.50
N ILE A 49 -30.80 -4.23 -11.78
CA ILE A 49 -31.94 -4.32 -12.70
C ILE A 49 -32.73 -5.51 -12.19
N HIS A 50 -33.68 -5.27 -11.28
CA HIS A 50 -34.76 -6.19 -11.06
C HIS A 50 -35.48 -6.26 -12.41
N HIS A 51 -35.46 -7.44 -13.02
CA HIS A 51 -36.25 -7.74 -14.21
C HIS A 51 -37.73 -7.46 -13.90
N GLN A 52 -38.18 -6.25 -14.21
CA GLN A 52 -39.59 -5.93 -14.33
C GLN A 52 -39.89 -5.70 -15.82
N ASN A 53 -40.66 -6.66 -16.30
CA ASN A 53 -41.57 -6.65 -17.44
C ASN A 53 -41.03 -6.59 -18.87
N GLN A 54 -41.15 -7.78 -19.45
CA GLN A 54 -41.51 -8.07 -20.83
C GLN A 54 -42.63 -7.15 -21.36
N ASN A 55 -42.49 -6.77 -22.63
CA ASN A 55 -43.49 -6.29 -23.60
C ASN A 55 -43.20 -4.90 -24.16
N GLN A 56 -42.19 -4.79 -25.03
CA GLN A 56 -42.18 -3.78 -26.10
C GLN A 56 -41.61 -4.34 -27.41
N ASN A 57 -42.54 -4.84 -28.22
CA ASN A 57 -42.69 -4.76 -29.68
C ASN A 57 -41.51 -4.92 -30.66
N GLN A 58 -41.82 -5.73 -31.68
CA GLN A 58 -41.01 -6.21 -32.81
C GLN A 58 -40.37 -5.14 -33.72
N ASN A 59 -40.64 -3.84 -33.54
CA ASN A 59 -39.87 -2.77 -34.22
C ASN A 59 -38.43 -2.64 -33.70
N GLN A 60 -38.09 -3.30 -32.60
CA GLN A 60 -36.72 -3.38 -32.09
C GLN A 60 -35.82 -4.30 -32.91
N GLN A 61 -36.31 -5.21 -33.77
CA GLN A 61 -35.44 -6.23 -34.38
C GLN A 61 -34.43 -5.69 -35.41
N ASN A 62 -34.76 -4.67 -36.20
CA ASN A 62 -33.82 -4.06 -37.15
C ASN A 62 -32.90 -3.01 -36.50
N GLN A 63 -33.36 -2.32 -35.44
CA GLN A 63 -32.47 -1.50 -34.59
C GLN A 63 -31.54 -2.39 -33.75
N ASN A 64 -32.00 -3.57 -33.34
CA ASN A 64 -31.23 -4.55 -32.58
C ASN A 64 -30.12 -5.17 -33.42
N GLN A 65 -30.24 -5.34 -34.73
CA GLN A 65 -29.12 -5.87 -35.53
C GLN A 65 -27.97 -4.86 -35.66
N ASN A 66 -28.25 -3.58 -35.98
CA ASN A 66 -27.22 -2.53 -35.99
C ASN A 66 -26.70 -2.19 -34.58
N GLN A 67 -27.56 -2.23 -33.55
CA GLN A 67 -27.13 -2.14 -32.15
C GLN A 67 -26.38 -3.39 -31.70
N GLN A 68 -26.64 -4.59 -32.22
CA GLN A 68 -25.90 -5.81 -31.89
C GLN A 68 -24.50 -5.78 -32.51
N THR A 69 -24.33 -5.29 -33.73
CA THR A 69 -23.00 -5.13 -34.34
C THR A 69 -22.20 -3.98 -33.73
N GLN A 70 -22.84 -2.86 -33.36
CA GLN A 70 -22.22 -1.81 -32.54
C GLN A 70 -21.95 -2.26 -31.10
N ASN A 71 -22.82 -3.08 -30.51
CA ASN A 71 -22.59 -3.66 -29.17
C ASN A 71 -21.52 -4.74 -29.19
N GLN A 72 -21.35 -5.52 -30.26
CA GLN A 72 -20.29 -6.54 -30.38
C GLN A 72 -18.92 -5.90 -30.58
N SER A 73 -18.79 -4.89 -31.44
CA SER A 73 -17.54 -4.12 -31.61
C SER A 73 -17.18 -3.33 -30.35
N ASN A 74 -18.17 -2.73 -29.68
CA ASN A 74 -18.00 -2.17 -28.35
C ASN A 74 -17.69 -3.26 -27.31
N SER A 75 -18.19 -4.50 -27.45
CA SER A 75 -17.94 -5.56 -26.46
C SER A 75 -16.47 -5.99 -26.42
N ASN A 76 -15.81 -6.12 -27.58
CA ASN A 76 -14.39 -6.52 -27.63
C ASN A 76 -13.48 -5.44 -27.06
N LEU A 77 -13.72 -4.17 -27.43
CA LEU A 77 -12.98 -3.03 -26.86
C LEU A 77 -13.27 -2.87 -25.36
N ASN A 78 -14.51 -3.03 -24.93
CA ASN A 78 -14.88 -3.01 -23.51
C ASN A 78 -14.20 -4.15 -22.74
N LEU A 79 -14.07 -5.34 -23.33
CA LEU A 79 -13.36 -6.46 -22.74
C LEU A 79 -11.86 -6.18 -22.60
N ILE A 80 -11.24 -5.59 -23.63
CA ILE A 80 -9.84 -5.16 -23.59
C ILE A 80 -9.64 -4.14 -22.47
N TRP A 81 -10.44 -3.08 -22.42
CA TRP A 81 -10.35 -2.07 -21.36
C TRP A 81 -10.64 -2.64 -19.99
N TRP A 82 -11.65 -3.49 -19.86
CA TRP A 82 -11.94 -4.20 -18.61
C TRP A 82 -10.74 -5.04 -18.16
N SER A 83 -10.04 -5.71 -19.08
CA SER A 83 -8.85 -6.52 -18.80
C SER A 83 -7.66 -5.64 -18.40
N ILE A 84 -7.44 -4.53 -19.10
CA ILE A 84 -6.43 -3.53 -18.74
C ILE A 84 -6.70 -3.02 -17.32
N TRP A 85 -7.94 -2.61 -17.04
CA TRP A 85 -8.36 -2.16 -15.71
C TRP A 85 -8.21 -3.25 -14.65
N GLN A 86 -8.46 -4.53 -14.94
CA GLN A 86 -8.21 -5.61 -13.96
C GLN A 86 -6.76 -5.61 -13.47
N ILE A 87 -5.85 -5.55 -14.44
CA ILE A 87 -4.43 -5.81 -14.22
C ILE A 87 -3.77 -4.55 -13.65
N THR A 88 -4.09 -3.39 -14.20
CA THR A 88 -3.37 -2.15 -13.89
C THR A 88 -4.00 -1.35 -12.75
N SER A 89 -5.26 -1.59 -12.43
CA SER A 89 -5.96 -0.84 -11.41
C SER A 89 -5.58 -1.26 -10.01
N LEU A 90 -4.69 -0.49 -9.43
CA LEU A 90 -4.21 -0.63 -8.07
C LEU A 90 -5.33 -0.61 -7.03
N ARG A 91 -6.39 0.16 -7.29
CA ARG A 91 -7.56 0.15 -6.41
C ARG A 91 -8.48 -1.06 -6.68
N GLY A 92 -8.39 -1.87 -7.73
CA GLY A 92 -9.43 -2.87 -8.12
C GLY A 92 -10.38 -2.46 -9.28
N LEU A 93 -11.54 -3.08 -9.42
CA LEU A 93 -12.54 -2.63 -10.40
C LEU A 93 -13.48 -1.59 -9.78
N ARG A 94 -13.54 -0.39 -10.39
CA ARG A 94 -14.48 0.73 -10.10
C ARG A 94 -15.19 0.64 -8.72
N PHE A 95 -14.57 1.20 -7.70
CA PHE A 95 -14.19 0.52 -6.45
C PHE A 95 -15.22 0.42 -5.31
N ASP A 96 -15.71 -0.81 -5.01
CA ASP A 96 -16.72 -1.12 -3.98
C ASP A 96 -16.18 -1.38 -2.54
N TRP A 97 -14.87 -1.41 -2.32
CA TRP A 97 -14.30 -2.02 -1.11
C TRP A 97 -13.96 -1.06 0.03
N SER A 98 -14.13 0.23 -0.19
CA SER A 98 -13.91 1.28 0.81
C SER A 98 -15.23 2.02 1.08
N PRO A 99 -15.56 2.41 2.33
CA PRO A 99 -16.83 3.09 2.63
C PRO A 99 -16.92 4.39 1.84
N LYS A 100 -17.66 4.41 0.71
CA LYS A 100 -17.88 5.55 -0.21
C LYS A 100 -16.80 6.64 -0.10
N ILE A 101 -15.53 6.25 -0.16
CA ILE A 101 -14.45 7.21 0.14
C ILE A 101 -14.45 8.17 -1.04
N PRO A 102 -14.56 9.48 -0.78
CA PRO A 102 -14.58 10.44 -1.86
C PRO A 102 -13.31 10.31 -2.70
N CYS A 103 -13.45 10.33 -4.02
CA CYS A 103 -12.28 10.47 -4.88
C CYS A 103 -11.56 11.75 -4.49
N GLN A 104 -10.28 11.62 -4.19
CA GLN A 104 -9.49 12.74 -3.73
C GLN A 104 -9.03 13.54 -4.94
N ASN A 105 -9.53 14.75 -5.08
CA ASN A 105 -9.13 15.69 -6.12
C ASN A 105 -8.02 16.60 -5.60
N TYR A 106 -6.79 16.10 -5.64
CA TYR A 106 -5.64 16.90 -5.25
C TYR A 106 -5.27 17.89 -6.35
N ASN A 107 -4.97 19.13 -5.97
CA ASN A 107 -4.42 20.08 -6.92
C ASN A 107 -2.93 19.78 -7.17
N GLN A 108 -2.41 20.22 -8.32
CA GLN A 108 -1.03 19.95 -8.73
C GLN A 108 0.00 20.57 -7.77
N ILE A 109 -0.31 21.74 -7.19
CA ILE A 109 0.56 22.44 -6.23
C ILE A 109 0.74 21.60 -4.95
N TYR A 110 -0.33 21.00 -4.44
CA TYR A 110 -0.29 20.10 -3.30
C TYR A 110 0.59 18.89 -3.60
N LEU A 111 0.44 18.27 -4.77
CA LEU A 111 1.24 17.12 -5.17
C LEU A 111 2.74 17.48 -5.27
N LEU A 112 3.08 18.63 -5.85
CA LEU A 112 4.46 19.13 -5.90
C LEU A 112 5.03 19.39 -4.50
N LYS A 113 4.28 20.08 -3.64
CA LYS A 113 4.68 20.32 -2.24
C LYS A 113 4.89 19.01 -1.50
N ARG A 114 3.99 18.03 -1.70
CA ARG A 114 4.09 16.70 -1.09
C ARG A 114 5.38 16.03 -1.53
N ILE A 115 5.63 15.90 -2.84
CA ILE A 115 6.87 15.31 -3.40
C ILE A 115 8.10 15.97 -2.77
N PHE A 116 8.15 17.30 -2.72
CA PHE A 116 9.29 18.01 -2.13
C PHE A 116 9.51 17.63 -0.66
N LEU A 117 8.45 17.67 0.17
CA LEU A 117 8.53 17.36 1.59
C LEU A 117 8.92 15.89 1.85
N THR A 118 8.31 14.95 1.13
CA THR A 118 8.63 13.53 1.27
C THR A 118 10.02 13.21 0.74
N LYS A 119 10.49 13.87 -0.33
CA LYS A 119 11.90 13.77 -0.78
C LYS A 119 12.87 14.29 0.27
N LEU A 120 12.60 15.44 0.87
CA LEU A 120 13.45 16.02 1.91
C LEU A 120 13.54 15.10 3.14
N LEU A 121 12.40 14.60 3.63
CA LEU A 121 12.35 13.64 4.74
C LEU A 121 13.05 12.32 4.39
N GLY A 122 12.81 11.82 3.18
CA GLY A 122 13.49 10.64 2.64
C GLY A 122 15.00 10.82 2.65
N PHE A 123 15.51 11.95 2.17
CA PHE A 123 16.93 12.27 2.14
C PHE A 123 17.56 12.29 3.52
N ILE A 124 16.97 13.03 4.47
CA ILE A 124 17.48 13.13 5.85
C ILE A 124 17.55 11.74 6.49
N THR A 125 16.50 10.93 6.30
CA THR A 125 16.42 9.60 6.91
C THR A 125 17.33 8.59 6.24
N THR A 126 17.50 8.63 4.91
CA THR A 126 18.51 7.82 4.20
C THR A 126 19.93 8.17 4.67
N ALA A 127 20.24 9.47 4.80
CA ALA A 127 21.56 9.90 5.25
C ALA A 127 21.87 9.41 6.67
N LEU A 128 20.87 9.47 7.57
CA LEU A 128 21.00 8.92 8.91
C LEU A 128 21.24 7.40 8.89
N ILE A 129 20.47 6.66 8.07
CA ILE A 129 20.61 5.21 7.95
C ILE A 129 22.00 4.82 7.45
N VAL A 130 22.48 5.48 6.41
CA VAL A 130 23.81 5.22 5.83
C VAL A 130 24.92 5.58 6.82
N THR A 131 24.81 6.70 7.54
CA THR A 131 25.78 7.07 8.58
C THR A 131 25.87 6.02 9.68
N ILE A 132 24.72 5.55 10.18
CA ILE A 132 24.66 4.53 11.25
C ILE A 132 25.29 3.22 10.76
N ARG A 133 24.94 2.80 9.53
CA ARG A 133 25.50 1.59 8.89
C ARG A 133 27.01 1.66 8.75
N ASP A 134 27.55 2.77 8.27
CA ASP A 134 28.99 2.93 8.00
C ASP A 134 29.81 3.24 9.27
N SER A 135 29.14 3.42 10.41
CA SER A 135 29.83 3.59 11.68
C SER A 135 30.55 2.29 12.09
N LYS A 136 31.68 2.42 12.80
CA LYS A 136 32.44 1.27 13.34
C LYS A 136 31.73 0.52 14.48
N SER A 137 30.53 0.95 14.86
CA SER A 137 29.83 0.41 16.03
C SER A 137 29.13 -0.91 15.68
N SER A 138 29.23 -1.91 16.56
CA SER A 138 28.59 -3.21 16.36
C SER A 138 27.05 -3.18 16.47
N ARG A 139 26.49 -2.10 17.04
CA ARG A 139 25.04 -1.93 17.26
C ARG A 139 24.58 -0.58 16.73
N SER A 140 23.40 -0.56 16.11
CA SER A 140 22.80 0.66 15.57
C SER A 140 22.47 1.72 16.62
N SER A 141 22.02 1.31 17.80
CA SER A 141 21.77 2.26 18.90
C SER A 141 23.05 2.96 19.34
N LEU A 142 24.14 2.19 19.49
CA LEU A 142 25.45 2.71 19.88
C LEU A 142 26.02 3.66 18.82
N ALA A 143 25.88 3.30 17.54
CA ALA A 143 26.26 4.16 16.42
C ALA A 143 25.58 5.53 16.49
N LEU A 144 24.27 5.55 16.71
CA LEU A 144 23.50 6.79 16.81
C LEU A 144 23.87 7.60 18.06
N LEU A 145 24.03 6.96 19.22
CA LEU A 145 24.44 7.65 20.44
C LEU A 145 25.84 8.27 20.29
N ASN A 146 26.77 7.55 19.68
CA ASN A 146 28.12 8.06 19.38
C ASN A 146 28.07 9.25 18.41
N LEU A 147 27.24 9.17 17.36
CA LEU A 147 27.03 10.28 16.41
C LEU A 147 26.51 11.55 17.10
N LEU A 148 25.63 11.38 18.10
CA LEU A 148 25.04 12.47 18.89
C LEU A 148 25.89 12.88 20.11
N HIS A 149 27.05 12.25 20.33
CA HIS A 149 27.89 12.44 21.51
C HIS A 149 27.14 12.23 22.85
N LEU A 150 26.22 11.26 22.88
CA LEU A 150 25.43 10.91 24.06
C LEU A 150 26.02 9.71 24.81
N PRO A 151 25.81 9.60 26.14
CA PRO A 151 26.33 8.50 26.92
C PRO A 151 25.65 7.17 26.53
N ASN A 152 26.45 6.11 26.42
CA ASN A 152 26.02 4.79 25.95
C ASN A 152 25.69 3.78 27.06
N ASN A 153 25.89 4.17 28.32
CA ASN A 153 25.64 3.33 29.51
C ASN A 153 24.15 3.27 29.91
N SER A 154 23.32 4.17 29.41
CA SER A 154 21.88 4.19 29.72
C SER A 154 21.09 3.24 28.81
N ILE A 155 20.39 2.28 29.43
CA ILE A 155 19.48 1.36 28.73
C ILE A 155 18.36 2.14 28.02
N LEU A 156 17.82 3.18 28.67
CA LEU A 156 16.75 3.99 28.11
C LEU A 156 17.19 4.73 26.84
N LEU A 157 18.39 5.32 26.85
CA LEU A 157 18.95 5.99 25.67
C LEU A 157 19.20 5.01 24.52
N ASN A 158 19.64 3.78 24.83
CA ASN A 158 19.79 2.74 23.82
C ASN A 158 18.46 2.34 23.18
N ILE A 159 17.40 2.16 23.99
CA ILE A 159 16.05 1.87 23.47
C ILE A 159 15.57 3.03 22.59
N PHE A 160 15.71 4.27 23.05
CA PHE A 160 15.28 5.44 22.31
C PHE A 160 16.04 5.61 20.98
N ALA A 161 17.34 5.41 20.99
CA ALA A 161 18.17 5.44 19.79
C ALA A 161 17.75 4.35 18.78
N GLU A 162 17.43 3.14 19.26
CA GLU A 162 16.92 2.06 18.40
C GLU A 162 15.56 2.41 17.78
N LEU A 163 14.65 3.01 18.56
CA LEU A 163 13.34 3.46 18.06
C LEU A 163 13.48 4.60 17.03
N ILE A 164 14.40 5.55 17.24
CA ILE A 164 14.71 6.59 16.24
C ILE A 164 15.22 5.96 14.95
N TYR A 165 16.12 4.98 15.04
CA TYR A 165 16.65 4.34 13.85
C TYR A 165 15.56 3.56 13.09
N THR A 166 14.67 2.89 13.82
CA THR A 166 13.49 2.24 13.24
C THR A 166 12.50 3.23 12.63
N LEU A 167 12.29 4.39 13.26
CA LEU A 167 11.47 5.46 12.69
C LEU A 167 12.07 6.00 11.39
N ALA A 168 13.39 6.25 11.36
CA ALA A 168 14.10 6.70 10.17
C ALA A 168 13.96 5.71 9.02
N PHE A 169 14.13 4.41 9.28
CA PHE A 169 13.88 3.36 8.29
C PHE A 169 12.43 3.38 7.76
N GLY A 170 11.45 3.48 8.66
CA GLY A 170 10.03 3.55 8.28
C GLY A 170 9.72 4.78 7.40
N ILE A 171 10.23 5.96 7.77
CA ILE A 171 10.07 7.20 7.00
C ILE A 171 10.77 7.10 5.64
N HIS A 172 11.96 6.50 5.57
CA HIS A 172 12.67 6.29 4.31
C HIS A 172 11.85 5.43 3.34
N VAL A 173 11.40 4.26 3.80
CA VAL A 173 10.57 3.34 3.01
C VAL A 173 9.28 4.03 2.55
N ALA A 174 8.60 4.72 3.48
CA ALA A 174 7.37 5.44 3.16
C ALA A 174 7.61 6.55 2.13
N SER A 175 8.61 7.39 2.34
CA SER A 175 8.94 8.49 1.43
C SER A 175 9.28 7.99 0.03
N SER A 176 10.04 6.90 -0.08
CA SER A 176 10.40 6.30 -1.37
C SER A 176 9.18 5.82 -2.17
N MET A 177 8.21 5.18 -1.51
CA MET A 177 6.99 4.68 -2.16
C MET A 177 6.01 5.81 -2.48
N ASP A 178 5.78 6.72 -1.54
CA ASP A 178 4.83 7.82 -1.68
C ASP A 178 5.23 8.79 -2.79
N ASN A 179 6.52 9.09 -2.91
CA ASN A 179 7.06 9.93 -3.99
C ASN A 179 6.74 9.36 -5.38
N LYS A 180 6.94 8.05 -5.57
CA LYS A 180 6.70 7.41 -6.87
C LYS A 180 5.23 7.46 -7.26
N VAL A 181 4.34 7.14 -6.33
CA VAL A 181 2.89 7.19 -6.57
C VAL A 181 2.43 8.63 -6.80
N THR A 182 2.90 9.59 -5.99
CA THR A 182 2.52 11.00 -6.14
C THR A 182 2.99 11.57 -7.48
N LEU A 183 4.18 11.16 -7.96
CA LEU A 183 4.67 11.52 -9.29
C LEU A 183 3.79 10.95 -10.41
N ILE A 184 3.33 9.70 -10.29
CA ILE A 184 2.39 9.09 -11.26
C ILE A 184 1.07 9.87 -11.29
N ILE A 185 0.53 10.25 -10.13
CA ILE A 185 -0.70 11.06 -10.06
C ILE A 185 -0.49 12.41 -10.73
N LEU A 186 0.64 13.07 -10.47
CA LEU A 186 0.97 14.35 -11.08
C LEU A 186 1.12 14.23 -12.61
N LEU A 187 1.79 13.18 -13.10
CA LEU A 187 1.91 12.88 -14.53
C LEU A 187 0.52 12.64 -15.15
N ASN A 188 -0.35 11.89 -14.48
CA ASN A 188 -1.71 11.63 -14.91
C ASN A 188 -2.54 12.92 -15.03
N HIS A 189 -2.33 13.94 -14.19
CA HIS A 189 -2.98 15.23 -14.40
C HIS A 189 -2.60 15.87 -15.74
N PHE A 190 -1.33 15.81 -16.15
CA PHE A 190 -0.88 16.36 -17.42
C PHE A 190 -1.39 15.52 -18.59
N LEU A 191 -1.20 14.21 -18.52
CA LEU A 191 -1.65 13.28 -19.56
C LEU A 191 -3.17 13.36 -19.75
N TYR A 192 -3.96 13.38 -18.68
CA TYR A 192 -5.41 13.51 -18.75
C TYR A 192 -5.84 14.81 -19.45
N LYS A 193 -5.25 15.96 -19.08
CA LYS A 193 -5.52 17.24 -19.76
C LYS A 193 -5.17 17.19 -21.25
N SER A 194 -4.02 16.61 -21.60
CA SER A 194 -3.61 16.43 -23.00
C SER A 194 -4.56 15.50 -23.76
N CYS A 195 -5.01 14.40 -23.15
CA CYS A 195 -5.97 13.48 -23.77
C CYS A 195 -7.32 14.14 -24.06
N LEU A 196 -7.81 14.98 -23.14
CA LEU A 196 -9.01 15.78 -23.37
C LEU A 196 -8.81 16.81 -24.48
N HIS A 197 -7.67 17.49 -24.51
CA HIS A 197 -7.36 18.48 -25.56
C HIS A 197 -7.28 17.84 -26.96
N LEU A 198 -6.69 16.64 -27.04
CA LEU A 198 -6.57 15.87 -28.28
C LEU A 198 -7.84 15.08 -28.63
N SER A 199 -8.92 15.19 -27.84
CA SER A 199 -10.18 14.47 -28.04
C SER A 199 -10.00 12.95 -28.18
N LEU A 200 -9.10 12.36 -27.40
CA LEU A 200 -8.86 10.92 -27.41
C LEU A 200 -10.09 10.13 -26.92
N PRO A 201 -10.25 8.85 -27.32
CA PRO A 201 -11.33 7.99 -26.87
C PRO A 201 -11.55 8.00 -25.35
N ASN A 202 -12.82 8.09 -24.93
CA ASN A 202 -13.23 8.15 -23.52
C ASN A 202 -12.55 7.11 -22.61
N PRO A 203 -12.35 5.83 -23.00
CA PRO A 203 -11.67 4.86 -22.15
C PRO A 203 -10.23 5.23 -21.80
N ILE A 204 -9.50 5.86 -22.74
CA ILE A 204 -8.11 6.32 -22.52
C ILE A 204 -8.11 7.49 -21.55
N CYS A 205 -8.97 8.48 -21.80
CA CYS A 205 -9.13 9.63 -20.92
C CYS A 205 -9.53 9.18 -19.50
N ASP A 206 -10.49 8.26 -19.37
CA ASP A 206 -10.92 7.74 -18.08
C ASP A 206 -9.78 6.99 -17.38
N TYR A 207 -8.99 6.17 -18.08
CA TYR A 207 -7.82 5.48 -17.49
C TYR A 207 -6.79 6.43 -16.87
N LEU A 208 -6.54 7.56 -17.52
CA LEU A 208 -5.57 8.55 -17.06
C LEU A 208 -6.15 9.54 -16.05
N ASN A 209 -7.44 9.45 -15.73
CA ASN A 209 -8.08 10.37 -14.81
C ASN A 209 -7.46 10.29 -13.40
N PRO A 210 -6.87 11.39 -12.88
CA PRO A 210 -6.19 11.39 -11.58
C PRO A 210 -7.11 11.03 -10.40
N LEU A 211 -8.44 11.17 -10.55
CA LEU A 211 -9.42 10.79 -9.52
C LEU A 211 -9.38 9.29 -9.17
N HIS A 212 -8.89 8.46 -10.08
CA HIS A 212 -8.78 7.01 -9.88
C HIS A 212 -7.58 6.59 -9.04
N TRP A 213 -6.65 7.51 -8.79
CA TRP A 213 -5.38 7.21 -8.15
C TRP A 213 -5.36 7.76 -6.72
N PRO A 214 -5.32 6.90 -5.67
CA PRO A 214 -5.17 7.35 -4.30
C PRO A 214 -3.73 7.73 -4.03
N LEU A 215 -3.53 8.64 -3.07
CA LEU A 215 -2.22 8.73 -2.43
C LEU A 215 -1.85 7.40 -1.80
N PHE A 216 -0.56 7.11 -1.74
CA PHE A 216 -0.09 5.88 -1.14
C PHE A 216 -0.33 5.88 0.38
N TYR A 217 -0.12 7.03 1.02
CA TYR A 217 -0.41 7.28 2.44
C TYR A 217 -1.37 8.43 2.68
N HIS A 218 -2.17 8.34 3.73
CA HIS A 218 -3.09 9.39 4.18
C HIS A 218 -2.81 9.78 5.65
N ASP A 219 -1.78 10.59 5.86
CA ASP A 219 -1.35 11.10 7.16
C ASP A 219 -1.27 10.02 8.26
N PRO A 220 -0.42 8.99 8.10
CA PRO A 220 -0.34 7.85 9.03
C PRO A 220 0.09 8.24 10.44
N HIS A 221 0.82 9.34 10.59
CA HIS A 221 1.25 9.87 11.90
C HIS A 221 0.09 10.39 12.76
N LEU A 222 -1.08 10.65 12.17
CA LEU A 222 -2.28 11.10 12.90
C LEU A 222 -3.14 9.95 13.43
N SER A 223 -2.69 8.70 13.26
CA SER A 223 -3.44 7.53 13.74
C SER A 223 -3.46 7.48 15.27
N SER A 224 -4.63 7.26 15.84
CA SER A 224 -4.80 7.02 17.29
C SER A 224 -4.97 5.54 17.63
N ASN A 225 -4.96 4.66 16.65
CA ASN A 225 -4.95 3.21 16.80
C ASN A 225 -4.36 2.56 15.53
N LEU A 226 -3.87 1.34 15.64
CA LEU A 226 -3.34 0.49 14.56
C LEU A 226 -4.43 0.15 13.54
N ALA A 227 -5.69 -0.05 13.97
CA ALA A 227 -6.78 -0.31 13.04
C ALA A 227 -7.00 0.84 12.04
N ASP A 228 -6.91 2.10 12.49
CA ASP A 228 -6.95 3.31 11.66
C ASP A 228 -5.67 3.44 10.83
N PHE A 229 -4.50 3.22 11.43
CA PHE A 229 -3.21 3.23 10.74
C PHE A 229 -3.22 2.29 9.53
N TRP A 230 -3.42 1.00 9.74
CA TRP A 230 -3.39 -0.03 8.68
C TRP A 230 -4.62 0.03 7.78
N GLY A 231 -5.79 0.32 8.37
CA GLY A 231 -7.06 0.26 7.65
C GLY A 231 -7.35 1.47 6.78
N LYS A 232 -6.81 2.66 7.09
CA LYS A 232 -7.24 3.91 6.43
C LYS A 232 -6.09 4.84 6.03
N ARG A 233 -4.90 4.68 6.59
CA ARG A 233 -3.81 5.65 6.42
C ARG A 233 -2.56 5.08 5.78
N TRP A 234 -2.34 3.78 5.91
CA TRP A 234 -1.20 3.05 5.37
C TRP A 234 -1.55 2.34 4.05
N HIS A 235 -0.66 2.39 3.05
CA HIS A 235 -0.72 1.65 1.77
C HIS A 235 -2.12 1.57 1.14
N GLN A 236 -2.75 2.72 0.82
CA GLN A 236 -4.11 2.73 0.27
C GLN A 236 -4.28 1.97 -1.05
N ILE A 237 -3.19 1.81 -1.79
CA ILE A 237 -3.12 1.02 -3.02
C ILE A 237 -3.24 -0.49 -2.78
N LEU A 238 -2.64 -1.01 -1.71
CA LEU A 238 -2.58 -2.47 -1.47
C LEU A 238 -3.75 -3.00 -0.64
N ARG A 239 -4.63 -2.11 -0.17
CA ARG A 239 -5.69 -2.47 0.77
C ARG A 239 -6.69 -3.48 0.21
N GLN A 240 -7.07 -3.35 -1.07
CA GLN A 240 -7.99 -4.30 -1.70
C GLN A 240 -7.41 -5.71 -1.74
N VAL A 241 -6.15 -5.79 -2.15
CA VAL A 241 -5.39 -7.04 -2.20
C VAL A 241 -5.39 -7.74 -0.84
N PHE A 242 -5.03 -7.04 0.23
CA PHE A 242 -5.00 -7.65 1.57
C PHE A 242 -6.41 -7.98 2.09
N LYS A 243 -7.43 -7.19 1.74
CA LYS A 243 -8.82 -7.48 2.07
C LYS A 243 -9.29 -8.81 1.47
N GLN A 244 -8.85 -9.16 0.26
CA GLN A 244 -9.19 -10.48 -0.32
C GLN A 244 -8.52 -11.61 0.47
N GLY A 245 -7.28 -11.41 0.92
CA GLY A 245 -6.62 -12.33 1.85
C GLY A 245 -7.43 -12.54 3.14
N GLY A 246 -7.93 -11.47 3.74
CA GLY A 246 -8.82 -11.56 4.90
C GLY A 246 -10.14 -12.29 4.62
N LYS A 247 -10.77 -12.08 3.46
CA LYS A 247 -12.00 -12.80 3.09
C LYS A 247 -11.75 -14.29 2.91
N PHE A 248 -10.60 -14.68 2.36
CA PHE A 248 -10.23 -16.08 2.20
C PHE A 248 -10.20 -16.80 3.56
N PHE A 249 -9.52 -16.24 4.55
CA PHE A 249 -9.48 -16.82 5.90
C PHE A 249 -10.83 -16.79 6.62
N SER A 250 -11.62 -15.71 6.43
CA SER A 250 -13.00 -15.67 6.93
C SER A 250 -13.85 -16.80 6.34
N LYS A 251 -13.69 -17.10 5.05
CA LYS A 251 -14.40 -18.19 4.38
C LYS A 251 -13.96 -19.55 4.92
N LEU A 252 -12.66 -19.78 5.11
CA LEU A 252 -12.16 -21.00 5.75
C LEU A 252 -12.75 -21.18 7.15
N ALA A 253 -12.76 -20.13 7.97
CA ALA A 253 -13.37 -20.15 9.30
C ALA A 253 -14.88 -20.43 9.25
N SER A 254 -15.59 -19.93 8.23
CA SER A 254 -17.02 -20.23 8.05
C SER A 254 -17.29 -21.69 7.63
N ILE A 255 -16.39 -22.31 6.85
CA ILE A 255 -16.49 -23.73 6.47
C ILE A 255 -16.34 -24.64 7.70
N LEU A 256 -15.56 -24.19 8.69
CA LEU A 256 -15.37 -24.86 9.97
C LEU A 256 -16.48 -24.55 11.00
N ASP A 257 -17.62 -23.98 10.55
CA ASP A 257 -18.78 -23.61 11.36
C ASP A 257 -18.45 -22.77 12.61
N THR A 258 -17.46 -21.88 12.48
CA THR A 258 -17.04 -21.01 13.59
C THR A 258 -17.95 -19.79 13.74
N SER A 259 -17.99 -19.23 14.95
CA SER A 259 -18.78 -18.03 15.27
C SER A 259 -18.43 -16.83 14.37
N SER A 260 -19.37 -15.88 14.23
CA SER A 260 -19.13 -14.63 13.48
C SER A 260 -17.92 -13.84 14.00
N ASN A 261 -17.66 -13.87 15.31
CA ASN A 261 -16.49 -13.21 15.89
C ASN A 261 -15.19 -13.92 15.51
N SER A 262 -15.17 -15.25 15.54
CA SER A 262 -14.04 -16.07 15.08
C SER A 262 -13.74 -15.81 13.60
N GLN A 263 -14.77 -15.67 12.76
CA GLN A 263 -14.61 -15.33 11.34
C GLN A 263 -13.99 -13.93 11.14
N LYS A 264 -14.41 -12.93 11.92
CA LYS A 264 -13.82 -11.58 11.88
C LYS A 264 -12.35 -11.59 12.31
N ILE A 265 -12.03 -12.33 13.37
CA ILE A 265 -10.65 -12.49 13.84
C ILE A 265 -9.81 -13.21 12.77
N ALA A 266 -10.31 -14.32 12.21
CA ALA A 266 -9.66 -15.02 11.11
C ALA A 266 -9.43 -14.09 9.91
N SER A 267 -10.39 -13.22 9.59
CA SER A 267 -10.24 -12.22 8.53
C SER A 267 -9.14 -11.20 8.82
N LEU A 268 -9.06 -10.72 10.06
CA LEU A 268 -8.02 -9.81 10.51
C LEU A 268 -6.64 -10.45 10.40
N PHE A 269 -6.45 -11.66 10.95
CA PHE A 269 -5.19 -12.40 10.84
C PHE A 269 -4.83 -12.74 9.40
N GLY A 270 -5.79 -13.18 8.59
CA GLY A 270 -5.58 -13.49 7.18
C GLY A 270 -5.10 -12.29 6.37
N THR A 271 -5.63 -11.10 6.65
CA THR A 271 -5.20 -9.84 6.01
C THR A 271 -3.71 -9.59 6.26
N PHE A 272 -3.27 -9.70 7.51
CA PHE A 272 -1.87 -9.47 7.88
C PHE A 272 -0.95 -10.62 7.48
N PHE A 273 -1.43 -11.86 7.45
CA PHE A 273 -0.67 -13.02 6.96
C PHE A 273 -0.28 -12.85 5.48
N PHE A 274 -1.22 -12.44 4.61
CA PHE A 274 -0.90 -12.14 3.22
C PHE A 274 0.07 -10.95 3.08
N SER A 275 -0.02 -9.96 3.98
CA SER A 275 0.94 -8.86 4.03
C SER A 275 2.34 -9.33 4.44
N ALA A 276 2.43 -10.23 5.43
CA ALA A 276 3.66 -10.92 5.82
C ALA A 276 4.29 -11.66 4.63
N LEU A 277 3.50 -12.48 3.93
CA LEU A 277 3.96 -13.24 2.77
C LEU A 277 4.48 -12.34 1.64
N LEU A 278 3.83 -11.20 1.37
CA LEU A 278 4.32 -10.23 0.39
C LEU A 278 5.73 -9.76 0.74
N HIS A 279 5.93 -9.32 1.98
CA HIS A 279 7.18 -8.70 2.39
C HIS A 279 8.31 -9.72 2.47
N GLU A 280 8.03 -10.94 2.94
CA GLU A 280 8.99 -12.05 2.88
C GLU A 280 9.33 -12.44 1.44
N TYR A 281 8.33 -12.46 0.54
CA TYR A 281 8.57 -12.74 -0.88
C TYR A 281 9.46 -11.67 -1.53
N ILE A 282 9.20 -10.37 -1.29
CA ILE A 282 10.06 -9.29 -1.78
C ILE A 282 11.47 -9.44 -1.23
N PHE A 283 11.61 -9.68 0.08
CA PHE A 283 12.90 -9.90 0.71
C PHE A 283 13.66 -11.04 0.02
N TRP A 284 13.00 -12.19 -0.14
CA TRP A 284 13.60 -13.40 -0.71
C TRP A 284 14.05 -13.25 -2.16
N THR A 285 13.23 -12.59 -2.98
CA THR A 285 13.48 -12.44 -4.42
C THR A 285 14.43 -11.28 -4.74
N SER A 286 14.51 -10.27 -3.88
CA SER A 286 15.14 -9.00 -4.22
C SER A 286 16.31 -8.59 -3.35
N LEU A 287 16.37 -9.09 -2.12
CA LEU A 287 17.35 -8.65 -1.12
C LEU A 287 18.22 -9.78 -0.59
N ARG A 288 17.89 -11.03 -0.91
CA ARG A 288 18.63 -12.20 -0.47
C ARG A 288 20.01 -12.28 -1.16
N PRO A 289 21.05 -12.81 -0.48
CA PRO A 289 22.35 -13.02 -1.09
C PRO A 289 22.30 -13.90 -2.33
N GLN A 290 23.16 -13.63 -3.31
CA GLN A 290 23.31 -14.50 -4.49
C GLN A 290 23.73 -15.91 -4.04
N ASN A 291 23.21 -16.97 -4.66
CA ASN A 291 23.45 -18.41 -4.36
C ASN A 291 22.78 -18.97 -3.09
N SER A 292 21.67 -18.36 -2.75
CA SER A 292 20.91 -18.67 -1.57
C SER A 292 19.97 -19.88 -1.77
N SER A 293 20.22 -21.01 -1.09
CA SER A 293 19.42 -22.26 -1.17
C SER A 293 18.11 -22.23 -0.37
N PHE A 294 17.08 -23.02 -0.70
CA PHE A 294 15.82 -23.03 0.07
C PHE A 294 16.03 -23.19 1.60
N SER A 295 17.06 -23.92 2.04
CA SER A 295 17.42 -24.09 3.45
C SER A 295 17.71 -22.78 4.21
N THR A 296 18.21 -21.71 3.56
CA THR A 296 18.47 -20.46 4.30
C THR A 296 17.19 -19.69 4.65
N LEU A 297 16.02 -20.08 4.12
CA LEU A 297 14.73 -19.54 4.57
C LEU A 297 14.49 -19.78 6.06
N PHE A 298 15.03 -20.88 6.59
CA PHE A 298 14.85 -21.28 7.99
C PHE A 298 16.01 -20.84 8.89
N GLN A 299 17.10 -20.32 8.32
CA GLN A 299 18.28 -19.86 9.07
C GLN A 299 18.15 -18.41 9.52
N ILE A 300 17.33 -17.62 8.83
CA ILE A 300 17.13 -16.20 9.10
C ILE A 300 15.79 -16.07 9.82
N LEU A 301 15.78 -15.41 10.99
CA LEU A 301 14.53 -15.08 11.67
C LEU A 301 13.67 -14.23 10.72
N PRO A 302 12.44 -14.66 10.35
CA PRO A 302 11.62 -13.97 9.36
C PRO A 302 10.99 -12.73 9.99
N GLY A 303 11.80 -11.69 10.19
CA GLY A 303 11.42 -10.51 10.96
C GLY A 303 10.25 -9.75 10.35
N SER A 304 10.06 -9.82 9.02
CA SER A 304 8.87 -9.25 8.37
C SER A 304 7.63 -10.05 8.68
N LEU A 305 7.71 -11.37 8.58
CA LEU A 305 6.59 -12.25 8.94
C LEU A 305 6.13 -12.00 10.38
N ILE A 306 7.06 -11.97 11.33
CA ILE A 306 6.76 -11.73 12.74
C ILE A 306 6.16 -10.34 12.93
N PHE A 307 6.76 -9.30 12.33
CA PHE A 307 6.23 -7.93 12.41
C PHE A 307 4.76 -7.86 11.99
N PHE A 308 4.40 -8.42 10.83
CA PHE A 308 3.02 -8.35 10.34
C PHE A 308 2.05 -9.22 11.15
N ILE A 309 2.47 -10.40 11.63
CA ILE A 309 1.63 -11.26 12.48
C ILE A 309 1.37 -10.67 13.87
N LEU A 310 2.24 -9.80 14.37
CA LEU A 310 2.00 -9.07 15.62
C LEU A 310 0.95 -7.96 15.49
N GLN A 311 0.73 -7.41 14.29
CA GLN A 311 -0.23 -6.31 14.08
C GLN A 311 -1.69 -6.65 14.47
N PRO A 312 -2.27 -7.79 14.07
CA PRO A 312 -3.63 -8.15 14.50
C PRO A 312 -3.74 -8.32 16.01
N ILE A 313 -2.67 -8.80 16.68
CA ILE A 313 -2.61 -8.88 18.14
C ILE A 313 -2.65 -7.48 18.75
N GLY A 314 -1.83 -6.55 18.23
CA GLY A 314 -1.84 -5.16 18.65
C GLY A 314 -3.24 -4.53 18.53
N ILE A 315 -3.93 -4.77 17.42
CA ILE A 315 -5.30 -4.29 17.18
C ILE A 315 -6.28 -4.85 18.22
N LEU A 316 -6.20 -6.15 18.54
CA LEU A 316 -7.08 -6.77 19.52
C LEU A 316 -6.83 -6.26 20.95
N LEU A 317 -5.62 -5.78 21.25
CA LEU A 317 -5.26 -5.23 22.56
C LEU A 317 -5.66 -3.75 22.74
N GLU A 318 -5.93 -3.01 21.66
CA GLU A 318 -6.28 -1.58 21.70
C GLU A 318 -7.40 -1.22 22.67
N PRO A 319 -8.55 -1.95 22.72
CA PRO A 319 -9.64 -1.59 23.61
C PRO A 319 -9.27 -1.67 25.09
N TYR A 320 -8.26 -2.47 25.43
CA TYR A 320 -7.81 -2.70 26.80
C TYR A 320 -6.67 -1.76 27.18
N LEU A 321 -5.74 -1.50 26.26
CA LEU A 321 -4.51 -0.75 26.57
C LEU A 321 -4.64 0.75 26.34
N ILE A 322 -5.36 1.19 25.29
CA ILE A 322 -5.49 2.64 24.99
C ILE A 322 -6.15 3.40 26.15
N PRO A 323 -7.22 2.91 26.80
CA PRO A 323 -7.82 3.63 27.94
C PRO A 323 -6.88 3.83 29.12
N LEU A 324 -5.85 2.99 29.27
CA LEU A 324 -4.86 3.08 30.35
C LEU A 324 -3.79 4.15 30.10
N ILE A 325 -3.69 4.68 28.87
CA ILE A 325 -2.65 5.64 28.50
C ILE A 325 -3.22 7.07 28.65
N PRO A 326 -2.60 7.93 29.48
CA PRO A 326 -3.08 9.30 29.67
C PRO A 326 -3.15 10.08 28.36
N LYS A 327 -4.26 10.79 28.13
CA LYS A 327 -4.45 11.65 26.94
C LYS A 327 -3.36 12.72 26.80
N LYS A 328 -2.84 13.23 27.93
CA LYS A 328 -1.73 14.21 27.96
C LYS A 328 -0.42 13.65 27.38
N LEU A 329 -0.23 12.33 27.43
CA LEU A 329 0.92 11.64 26.83
C LEU A 329 0.66 11.23 25.37
N GLY A 330 -0.50 11.56 24.81
CA GLY A 330 -0.90 11.22 23.43
C GLY A 330 -1.89 10.06 23.32
N GLY A 331 -2.25 9.40 24.43
CA GLY A 331 -3.24 8.32 24.45
C GLY A 331 -2.99 7.24 23.40
N GLY A 332 -3.96 7.01 22.52
CA GLY A 332 -3.86 5.99 21.48
C GLY A 332 -2.79 6.26 20.41
N THR A 333 -2.43 7.52 20.17
CA THR A 333 -1.32 7.84 19.24
C THR A 333 0.02 7.37 19.80
N LEU A 334 0.23 7.51 21.11
CA LEU A 334 1.42 6.98 21.78
C LEU A 334 1.45 5.44 21.71
N TRP A 335 0.34 4.75 21.98
CA TRP A 335 0.23 3.30 21.81
C TRP A 335 0.61 2.88 20.38
N THR A 336 -0.01 3.51 19.39
CA THR A 336 0.18 3.19 17.98
C THR A 336 1.63 3.36 17.57
N GLY A 337 2.24 4.50 17.93
CA GLY A 337 3.64 4.80 17.64
C GLY A 337 4.59 3.82 18.32
N LEU A 338 4.43 3.58 19.63
CA LEU A 338 5.30 2.67 20.37
C LEU A 338 5.18 1.23 19.90
N PHE A 339 3.96 0.74 19.67
CA PHE A 339 3.73 -0.62 19.18
C PHE A 339 4.35 -0.83 17.79
N LEU A 340 4.11 0.12 16.86
CA LEU A 340 4.69 0.06 15.52
C LEU A 340 6.22 0.11 15.55
N LEU A 341 6.82 1.05 16.28
CA LEU A 341 8.28 1.18 16.31
C LEU A 341 8.96 -0.01 17.00
N SER A 342 8.36 -0.54 18.06
CA SER A 342 8.89 -1.72 18.76
C SER A 342 8.85 -2.93 17.84
N THR A 343 7.71 -3.20 17.20
CA THR A 343 7.57 -4.36 16.33
C THR A 343 8.32 -4.20 15.00
N ALA A 344 8.35 -2.99 14.41
CA ALA A 344 9.06 -2.70 13.16
C ALA A 344 10.58 -2.79 13.30
N THR A 345 11.12 -2.82 14.53
CA THR A 345 12.54 -3.07 14.74
C THR A 345 12.94 -4.47 14.24
N LEU A 346 12.05 -5.46 14.36
CA LEU A 346 12.24 -6.80 13.79
C LEU A 346 12.30 -6.76 12.26
N PHE A 347 11.36 -6.03 11.66
CA PHE A 347 11.29 -5.82 10.21
C PHE A 347 12.53 -5.11 9.67
N ARG A 348 12.93 -4.00 10.30
CA ARG A 348 14.14 -3.25 9.95
C ARG A 348 15.38 -4.12 10.00
N ARG A 349 15.63 -4.80 11.14
CA ARG A 349 16.82 -5.64 11.30
C ARG A 349 16.87 -6.74 10.25
N HIS A 350 15.75 -7.34 9.91
CA HIS A 350 15.68 -8.33 8.84
C HIS A 350 16.12 -7.73 7.49
N TRP A 351 15.58 -6.57 7.13
CA TRP A 351 15.85 -5.95 5.82
C TRP A 351 17.25 -5.34 5.70
N ILE A 352 17.73 -4.68 6.75
CA ILE A 352 19.01 -3.96 6.80
C ILE A 352 20.16 -4.93 7.08
N SER A 353 20.06 -5.77 8.12
CA SER A 353 21.20 -6.57 8.59
C SER A 353 21.39 -7.85 7.82
N VAL A 354 20.31 -8.41 7.28
CA VAL A 354 20.37 -9.70 6.54
C VAL A 354 20.12 -9.50 5.05
N GLY A 355 19.27 -8.54 4.68
CA GLY A 355 19.05 -8.18 3.30
C GLY A 355 20.16 -7.28 2.76
N HIS A 356 20.42 -7.36 1.46
CA HIS A 356 21.28 -6.41 0.77
C HIS A 356 20.61 -5.04 0.55
N TYR A 357 19.61 -4.68 1.37
CA TYR A 357 18.95 -3.39 1.29
C TYR A 357 19.94 -2.25 1.45
N ASP A 358 20.85 -2.41 2.41
CA ASP A 358 21.85 -1.42 2.76
C ASP A 358 22.88 -1.19 1.65
N HIS A 359 23.24 -2.20 0.86
CA HIS A 359 24.22 -2.04 -0.23
C HIS A 359 23.70 -1.24 -1.43
N GLN A 360 22.42 -0.87 -1.43
CA GLN A 360 21.85 -0.03 -2.49
C GLN A 360 22.33 1.43 -2.42
N PHE A 361 22.85 1.86 -1.26
CA PHE A 361 23.32 3.23 -1.06
C PHE A 361 24.85 3.25 -0.87
N PRO A 362 25.60 4.00 -1.70
CA PRO A 362 27.03 4.17 -1.46
C PRO A 362 27.27 4.97 -0.17
N PRO A 363 28.49 4.95 0.39
CA PRO A 363 28.85 5.81 1.52
C PRO A 363 28.56 7.28 1.24
N LEU A 364 28.24 8.05 2.28
CA LEU A 364 27.88 9.48 2.16
C LEU A 364 28.94 10.31 1.42
N SER A 365 30.22 9.98 1.57
CA SER A 365 31.33 10.65 0.87
C SER A 365 31.23 10.59 -0.65
N ASN A 366 30.50 9.61 -1.18
CA ASN A 366 30.35 9.36 -2.62
C ASN A 366 29.06 9.96 -3.17
N TRP A 367 28.25 10.65 -2.34
CA TRP A 367 27.00 11.24 -2.77
C TRP A 367 27.27 12.53 -3.53
N ASN A 368 26.85 12.56 -4.80
CA ASN A 368 26.86 13.77 -5.62
C ASN A 368 25.43 14.18 -5.97
N TRP A 369 25.26 15.37 -6.55
CA TRP A 369 23.95 15.89 -6.94
C TRP A 369 23.18 14.95 -7.89
N LYS A 370 23.87 14.23 -8.78
CA LYS A 370 23.25 13.24 -9.67
C LYS A 370 22.65 12.08 -8.88
N PHE A 371 23.37 11.57 -7.87
CA PHE A 371 22.87 10.52 -6.99
C PHE A 371 21.69 11.00 -6.15
N ILE A 372 21.81 12.19 -5.55
CA ILE A 372 20.77 12.77 -4.70
C ILE A 372 19.48 13.02 -5.50
N LEU A 373 19.57 13.62 -6.68
CA LEU A 373 18.39 13.92 -7.51
C LEU A 373 17.81 12.66 -8.20
N GLY A 374 18.66 11.69 -8.55
CA GLY A 374 18.25 10.51 -9.30
C GLY A 374 17.74 9.34 -8.45
N THR A 375 18.28 9.17 -7.24
CA THR A 375 18.02 7.99 -6.40
C THR A 375 17.19 8.30 -5.17
N ILE A 376 17.50 9.39 -4.49
CA ILE A 376 16.86 9.80 -3.24
C ILE A 376 15.63 10.64 -3.57
#